data_AF-A0A7Y3IF63-F1
#
_entry.id   AF-A0A7Y3IF63-F1
#
_cell.length_a   1.000
_cell.length_b   1.000
_cell.length_c   1.000
_cell.angle_alpha   90.00
_cell.angle_beta   90.00
_cell.angle_gamma   90.00
#
_symmetry.space_group_name_H-M   'P 1'
#
loop_
_entity.id
_entity.type
_entity.pdbx_description
1 polymer ?
#
loop_
_entity_poly.entity_id
_entity_poly.type
_entity_poly.pdbx_seq_one_letter_code
_entity_poly.pdbx_strand_id
1 'polypeptide(L)'
;MTLDNVRSVVSEAATKVCWTQWKQLGAGVSGDPGSGRSVIDPEALLLLSFQLEEHERRLEDMWRWWAKAGSRLTSVQRLLTLADTFPHGSRARIPSFAAAAYEAGDGMWKRLGVTEAFTMSRRRRKGPEAPSLSTPGTLLLRLRAGFGLGAKADILAYLLSNVRGDPTIAEVAASTAYSKQAIRLA
;
A
#
# COMPACT_ATOMS: atom_id res chain seq x y z
N MET A 1 24.02 20.09 10.87
CA MET A 1 23.26 18.97 10.27
C MET A 1 23.10 19.28 8.78
N THR A 2 23.67 18.49 7.88
CA THR A 2 23.60 18.71 6.43
C THR A 2 22.30 18.13 5.85
N LEU A 3 21.87 18.60 4.68
CA LEU A 3 20.68 18.07 4.00
C LEU A 3 20.78 16.57 3.72
N ASP A 4 21.98 16.07 3.40
CA ASP A 4 22.22 14.64 3.18
C ASP A 4 22.05 13.81 4.45
N ASN A 5 22.44 14.36 5.60
CA ASN A 5 22.21 13.70 6.88
C ASN A 5 20.72 13.60 7.21
N VAL A 6 19.95 14.68 6.96
CA VAL A 6 18.48 14.65 7.14
C VAL A 6 17.83 13.62 6.24
N ARG A 7 18.23 13.59 4.96
CA ARG A 7 17.72 12.61 3.98
C ARG A 7 17.99 11.18 4.44
N SER A 8 19.21 10.88 4.89
CA SER A 8 19.59 9.55 5.37
C SER A 8 18.73 9.11 6.56
N VAL A 9 18.60 9.97 7.58
CA VAL A 9 17.80 9.67 8.78
C VAL A 9 16.32 9.45 8.45
N VAL A 10 15.74 10.28 7.57
CA VAL A 10 14.35 10.13 7.14
C VAL A 10 14.15 8.84 6.34
N SER A 11 15.05 8.51 5.42
CA SER A 11 14.98 7.27 4.63
C SER A 11 15.10 6.03 5.52
N GLU A 12 15.96 6.04 6.53
CA GLU A 12 16.11 4.94 7.48
C GLU A 12 14.85 4.76 8.33
N ALA A 13 14.29 5.86 8.85
CA ALA A 13 13.04 5.83 9.61
C ALA A 13 11.86 5.34 8.76
N ALA A 14 11.74 5.82 7.52
CA ALA A 14 10.71 5.39 6.59
C ALA A 14 10.85 3.90 6.22
N THR A 15 12.08 3.42 6.02
CA THR A 15 12.37 2.00 5.79
C THR A 15 11.92 1.14 6.96
N LYS A 16 12.19 1.58 8.20
CA LYS A 16 11.71 0.90 9.42
C LYS A 16 10.17 0.84 9.48
N VAL A 17 9.49 1.91 9.08
CA VAL A 17 8.01 1.93 8.97
C VAL A 17 7.54 0.91 7.95
N CYS A 18 8.11 0.88 6.74
CA CYS A 18 7.77 -0.11 5.70
C CYS A 18 7.92 -1.55 6.22
N TRP A 19 9.05 -1.88 6.82
CA TRP A 19 9.28 -3.22 7.37
C TRP A 19 8.28 -3.60 8.45
N THR A 20 7.95 -2.66 9.33
CA THR A 20 6.98 -2.87 10.40
C THR A 20 5.59 -3.14 9.83
N GLN A 21 5.17 -2.39 8.82
CA GLN A 21 3.86 -2.58 8.19
C GLN A 21 3.81 -3.85 7.33
N TRP A 22 4.83 -4.12 6.51
CA TRP A 22 4.92 -5.37 5.72
C TRP A 22 4.87 -6.62 6.60
N LYS A 23 5.51 -6.56 7.78
CA LYS A 23 5.44 -7.65 8.76
C LYS A 23 4.03 -7.83 9.33
N GLN A 24 3.32 -6.75 9.66
CA GLN A 24 1.92 -6.80 10.09
C GLN A 24 0.97 -7.32 9.02
N LEU A 25 1.28 -7.06 7.74
CA LEU A 25 0.57 -7.66 6.60
C LEU A 25 0.90 -9.14 6.40
N GLY A 26 1.91 -9.68 7.08
CA GLY A 26 2.25 -11.09 7.03
C GLY A 26 3.20 -11.48 5.89
N ALA A 27 4.05 -10.57 5.39
CA ALA A 27 4.99 -10.80 4.28
C ALA A 27 6.08 -11.87 4.53
N GLY A 28 5.96 -12.70 5.58
CA GLY A 28 6.95 -13.72 5.95
C GLY A 28 8.26 -13.13 6.49
N VAL A 29 8.20 -11.92 7.06
CA VAL A 29 9.33 -11.27 7.72
C VAL A 29 9.45 -11.83 9.14
N SER A 30 10.64 -12.30 9.51
CA SER A 30 10.90 -12.89 10.83
C SER A 30 10.68 -11.91 11.99
N GLY A 31 10.27 -12.46 13.14
CA GLY A 31 10.05 -11.74 14.39
C GLY A 31 8.60 -11.33 14.63
N ASP A 32 8.32 -10.78 15.81
CA ASP A 32 6.99 -10.28 16.19
C ASP A 32 6.54 -9.18 15.20
N PRO A 33 5.35 -9.27 14.59
CA PRO A 33 4.68 -8.19 13.86
C PRO A 33 4.69 -6.85 14.59
N GLY A 34 4.74 -6.90 15.93
CA GLY A 34 4.61 -5.75 16.79
C GLY A 34 3.17 -5.25 16.83
N SER A 35 2.83 -4.50 17.86
CA SER A 35 1.49 -3.93 18.07
C SER A 35 1.34 -2.54 17.44
N GLY A 36 1.67 -2.42 16.16
CA GLY A 36 1.41 -1.19 15.41
C GLY A 36 -0.06 -0.78 15.54
N ARG A 37 -0.32 0.40 16.11
CA ARG A 37 -1.68 0.92 16.32
C ARG A 37 -2.23 1.69 15.12
N SER A 38 -1.39 2.02 14.14
CA SER A 38 -1.78 2.73 12.94
C SER A 38 -2.41 1.80 11.92
N VAL A 39 -3.54 2.21 11.33
CA VAL A 39 -4.10 1.54 10.15
C VAL A 39 -3.09 1.59 9.01
N ILE A 40 -2.90 0.46 8.35
CA ILE A 40 -2.02 0.31 7.20
C ILE A 40 -2.82 0.63 5.94
N ASP A 41 -2.36 1.66 5.22
CA ASP A 41 -2.81 1.96 3.87
C ASP A 41 -1.92 1.21 2.86
N PRO A 42 -2.43 0.18 2.16
CA PRO A 42 -1.60 -0.63 1.28
C PRO A 42 -1.12 0.16 0.05
N GLU A 43 -1.90 1.13 -0.45
CA GLU A 43 -1.48 1.95 -1.59
C GLU A 43 -0.35 2.91 -1.19
N ALA A 44 -0.46 3.57 -0.03
CA ALA A 44 0.61 4.43 0.48
C ALA A 44 1.87 3.63 0.81
N LEU A 45 1.72 2.43 1.38
CA LEU A 45 2.84 1.53 1.68
C LEU A 45 3.55 1.07 0.39
N LEU A 46 2.80 0.78 -0.68
CA LEU A 46 3.37 0.45 -1.99
C LEU A 46 4.20 1.61 -2.54
N LEU A 47 3.61 2.81 -2.59
CA LEU A 47 4.29 4.01 -3.12
C LEU A 47 5.56 4.35 -2.32
N LEU A 48 5.49 4.27 -0.99
CA LEU A 48 6.66 4.46 -0.13
C LEU A 48 7.73 3.38 -0.38
N SER A 49 7.31 2.13 -0.59
CA SER A 49 8.24 1.04 -0.91
C SER A 49 8.91 1.23 -2.26
N PHE A 50 8.20 1.75 -3.27
CA PHE A 50 8.77 2.11 -4.57
C PHE A 50 9.82 3.22 -4.43
N GLN A 51 9.53 4.23 -3.61
CA GLN A 51 10.47 5.34 -3.39
C GLN A 51 11.76 4.91 -2.68
N LEU A 52 11.68 3.91 -1.81
CA LEU A 52 12.79 3.48 -0.96
C LEU A 52 13.60 2.33 -1.54
N GLU A 53 13.20 1.74 -2.67
CA GLU A 53 13.87 0.54 -3.22
C GLU A 53 15.34 0.78 -3.62
N GLU A 54 15.69 2.02 -3.98
CA GLU A 54 17.09 2.41 -4.26
C GLU A 54 17.97 2.31 -3.01
N HIS A 55 17.38 2.55 -1.83
CA HIS A 55 18.08 2.53 -0.53
C HIS A 55 17.95 1.15 0.15
N GLU A 56 16.79 0.49 0.01
CA GLU A 56 16.50 -0.83 0.56
C GLU A 56 15.86 -1.72 -0.51
N ARG A 57 16.73 -2.39 -1.28
CA ARG A 57 16.33 -3.26 -2.39
C ARG A 57 15.39 -4.39 -1.98
N ARG A 58 15.40 -4.83 -0.71
CA ARG A 58 14.53 -5.92 -0.24
C ARG A 58 13.06 -5.53 -0.18
N LEU A 59 12.72 -4.24 -0.20
CA LEU A 59 11.33 -3.80 -0.32
C LEU A 59 10.71 -4.21 -1.65
N GLU A 60 11.54 -4.48 -2.67
CA GLU A 60 11.09 -5.06 -3.93
C GLU A 60 10.40 -6.40 -3.73
N ASP A 61 11.00 -7.28 -2.92
CA ASP A 61 10.43 -8.59 -2.64
C ASP A 61 9.07 -8.45 -1.91
N MET A 62 8.89 -7.40 -1.10
CA MET A 62 7.66 -7.17 -0.33
C MET A 62 6.50 -6.71 -1.22
N TRP A 63 6.70 -5.69 -2.05
CA TRP A 63 5.62 -5.24 -2.93
C TRP A 63 5.31 -6.27 -4.02
N ARG A 64 6.29 -7.08 -4.44
CA ARG A 64 6.06 -8.22 -5.36
C ARG A 64 5.24 -9.33 -4.73
N TRP A 65 5.54 -9.66 -3.47
CA TRP A 65 4.70 -10.57 -2.70
C TRP A 65 3.27 -10.01 -2.59
N TRP A 66 3.11 -8.71 -2.29
CA TRP A 66 1.81 -8.05 -2.22
C TRP A 66 1.04 -8.07 -3.54
N ALA A 67 1.72 -7.89 -4.68
CA ALA A 67 1.09 -7.99 -6.00
C ALA A 67 0.40 -9.35 -6.20
N LYS A 68 0.99 -10.43 -5.64
CA LYS A 68 0.39 -11.76 -5.66
C LYS A 68 -0.70 -11.94 -4.60
N ALA A 69 -0.42 -11.57 -3.35
CA ALA A 69 -1.27 -11.93 -2.20
C ALA A 69 -2.40 -10.93 -1.93
N GLY A 70 -2.18 -9.64 -2.21
CA GLY A 70 -3.02 -8.52 -1.78
C GLY A 70 -3.51 -7.58 -2.89
N SER A 71 -3.25 -7.89 -4.16
CA SER A 71 -3.72 -7.10 -5.32
C SER A 71 -5.23 -6.87 -5.31
N ARG A 72 -6.02 -7.88 -4.92
CA ARG A 72 -7.48 -7.79 -4.76
C ARG A 72 -7.95 -6.90 -3.61
N LEU A 73 -7.05 -6.50 -2.72
CA LEU A 73 -7.31 -5.56 -1.62
C LEU A 73 -6.69 -4.19 -1.90
N THR A 74 -6.20 -3.97 -3.12
CA THR A 74 -5.56 -2.73 -3.57
C THR A 74 -6.46 -2.01 -4.57
N SER A 75 -6.88 -0.79 -4.24
CA SER A 75 -7.64 0.11 -5.10
C SER A 75 -6.73 0.79 -6.12
N VAL A 76 -6.93 0.46 -7.40
CA VAL A 76 -6.25 1.12 -8.52
C VAL A 76 -6.46 2.64 -8.49
N GLN A 77 -7.69 3.09 -8.25
CA GLN A 77 -8.01 4.51 -8.25
C GLN A 77 -7.27 5.26 -7.14
N ARG A 78 -7.26 4.73 -5.91
CA ARG A 78 -6.52 5.35 -4.80
C ARG A 78 -5.04 5.34 -5.03
N LEU A 79 -4.48 4.24 -5.55
CA LEU A 79 -3.07 4.14 -5.86
C LEU A 79 -2.63 5.24 -6.81
N LEU A 80 -3.41 5.48 -7.88
CA LEU A 80 -3.11 6.53 -8.85
C LEU A 80 -3.30 7.93 -8.27
N THR A 81 -4.31 8.16 -7.44
CA THR A 81 -4.54 9.46 -6.77
C THR A 81 -3.42 9.76 -5.77
N LEU A 82 -3.01 8.78 -4.97
CA LEU A 82 -1.92 8.94 -4.01
C LEU A 82 -0.57 9.10 -4.72
N ALA A 83 -0.35 8.45 -5.86
CA ALA A 83 0.92 8.57 -6.59
C ALA A 83 1.28 10.02 -6.94
N ASP A 84 0.28 10.89 -7.12
CA ASP A 84 0.48 12.31 -7.43
C ASP A 84 0.96 13.13 -6.22
N THR A 85 0.87 12.59 -5.00
CA THR A 85 1.42 13.20 -3.78
C THR A 85 2.82 12.68 -3.42
N PHE A 86 3.35 11.72 -4.17
CA PHE A 86 4.68 11.14 -3.97
C PHE A 86 5.68 11.70 -4.99
N PRO A 87 7.00 11.64 -4.72
CA PRO A 87 8.01 12.05 -5.69
C PRO A 87 7.91 11.28 -7.02
N HIS A 88 8.37 11.90 -8.11
CA HIS A 88 8.17 11.45 -9.50
C HIS A 88 8.58 9.98 -9.79
N GLY A 89 9.49 9.39 -9.01
CA GLY A 89 9.91 7.99 -9.18
C GLY A 89 8.88 6.95 -8.76
N SER A 90 7.99 7.27 -7.81
CA SER A 90 7.04 6.29 -7.25
C SER A 90 6.00 5.84 -8.28
N ARG A 91 5.50 6.77 -9.11
CA ARG A 91 4.49 6.46 -10.13
C ARG A 91 5.03 5.55 -11.24
N ALA A 92 6.31 5.65 -11.56
CA ALA A 92 6.96 4.85 -12.61
C ALA A 92 7.00 3.34 -12.29
N ARG A 93 6.86 2.94 -11.02
CA ARG A 93 6.85 1.53 -10.58
C ARG A 93 5.48 0.88 -10.60
N ILE A 94 4.39 1.65 -10.77
CA ILE A 94 3.02 1.12 -10.82
C ILE A 94 2.83 0.08 -11.95
N PRO A 95 3.33 0.28 -13.18
CA PRO A 95 3.26 -0.75 -14.22
C PRO A 95 3.92 -2.07 -13.83
N SER A 96 5.07 -2.02 -13.15
CA SER A 96 5.77 -3.23 -12.68
C SER A 96 4.97 -3.99 -11.62
N PHE A 97 4.32 -3.27 -10.70
CA PHE A 97 3.38 -3.86 -9.75
C PHE A 97 2.17 -4.49 -10.45
N ALA A 98 1.57 -3.76 -11.39
CA ALA A 98 0.41 -4.20 -12.16
C ALA A 98 0.72 -5.47 -12.98
N ALA A 99 1.89 -5.52 -13.62
CA ALA A 99 2.35 -6.71 -14.34
C ALA A 99 2.50 -7.92 -13.40
N ALA A 100 3.13 -7.73 -12.23
CA ALA A 100 3.27 -8.80 -11.24
C ALA A 100 1.92 -9.30 -10.70
N ALA A 101 0.95 -8.39 -10.50
CA ALA A 101 -0.41 -8.75 -10.07
C ALA A 101 -1.17 -9.51 -11.17
N TYR A 102 -1.04 -9.08 -12.42
CA TYR A 102 -1.64 -9.75 -13.56
C TYR A 102 -1.06 -11.15 -13.79
N GLU A 103 0.26 -11.31 -13.72
CA GLU A 103 0.94 -12.62 -13.77
C GLU A 103 0.52 -13.54 -12.62
N ALA A 104 0.14 -12.98 -11.47
CA ALA A 104 -0.41 -13.72 -10.35
C ALA A 104 -1.90 -14.10 -10.51
N GLY A 105 -2.55 -13.69 -11.61
CA GLY A 105 -3.93 -14.03 -11.96
C GLY A 105 -4.96 -12.95 -11.64
N ASP A 106 -4.55 -11.73 -11.27
CA ASP A 106 -5.47 -10.61 -11.07
C ASP A 106 -5.69 -9.82 -12.37
N GLY A 107 -6.75 -10.19 -13.10
CA GLY A 107 -7.12 -9.58 -14.38
C GLY A 107 -7.46 -8.08 -14.31
N MET A 108 -7.76 -7.53 -13.13
CA MET A 108 -8.05 -6.09 -12.95
C MET A 108 -6.85 -5.24 -13.38
N TRP A 109 -5.64 -5.74 -13.14
CA TRP A 109 -4.39 -5.01 -13.37
C TRP A 109 -3.90 -5.06 -14.81
N LYS A 110 -4.59 -5.80 -15.70
CA LYS A 110 -4.19 -5.99 -17.09
C LYS A 110 -3.93 -4.66 -17.82
N ARG A 111 -4.80 -3.66 -17.65
CA ARG A 111 -4.67 -2.38 -18.37
C ARG A 111 -3.44 -1.56 -17.95
N LEU A 112 -2.96 -1.74 -16.72
CA LEU A 112 -1.82 -1.00 -16.18
C LEU A 112 -0.49 -1.74 -16.35
N GLY A 113 -0.51 -3.08 -16.49
CA GLY A 113 0.69 -3.90 -16.59
C GLY A 113 1.24 -4.12 -18.00
N VAL A 114 0.60 -3.58 -19.05
CA VAL A 114 0.94 -3.89 -20.45
C VAL A 114 2.06 -3.01 -21.03
N THR A 115 2.50 -1.97 -20.33
CA THR A 115 3.29 -0.90 -20.96
C THR A 115 4.80 -1.16 -21.11
N GLU A 116 5.42 -2.13 -20.43
CA GLU A 116 6.84 -2.40 -20.65
C GLU A 116 7.13 -3.90 -20.66
N ALA A 117 8.01 -4.32 -21.58
CA ALA A 117 8.62 -5.63 -21.66
C ALA A 117 9.48 -5.86 -20.40
N PHE A 118 8.82 -6.07 -19.27
CA PHE A 118 9.47 -6.23 -17.99
C PHE A 118 9.90 -7.70 -17.87
N THR A 119 11.18 -7.96 -18.15
CA THR A 119 11.78 -9.28 -17.93
C THR A 119 11.89 -9.50 -16.43
N MET A 120 10.84 -10.05 -15.85
CA MET A 120 10.89 -10.45 -14.46
C MET A 120 11.85 -11.60 -14.28
N SER A 121 12.94 -11.37 -13.55
CA SER A 121 13.65 -12.46 -12.89
C SER A 121 12.63 -13.20 -12.03
N ARG A 122 12.34 -14.46 -12.37
CA ARG A 122 11.49 -15.40 -11.61
C ARG A 122 12.17 -15.71 -10.28
N ARG A 123 12.33 -14.73 -9.39
CA ARG A 123 12.80 -14.97 -8.04
C ARG A 123 11.76 -15.80 -7.30
N ARG A 124 12.25 -16.85 -6.64
CA ARG A 124 11.43 -17.85 -5.97
C ARG A 124 10.56 -17.16 -4.92
N ARG A 125 9.25 -17.40 -5.02
CA ARG A 125 8.17 -16.87 -4.17
C ARG A 125 8.55 -17.00 -2.69
N LYS A 126 8.67 -15.86 -1.99
CA LYS A 126 8.89 -15.82 -0.55
C LYS A 126 7.69 -15.12 0.10
N GLY A 127 7.00 -15.81 1.00
CA GLY A 127 5.87 -15.28 1.77
C GLY A 127 4.58 -16.14 1.64
N PRO A 128 3.62 -15.98 2.57
CA PRO A 128 2.33 -16.66 2.55
C PRO A 128 1.48 -16.36 1.31
N GLU A 129 0.45 -17.17 1.04
CA GLU A 129 -0.42 -16.97 -0.13
C GLU A 129 -1.42 -15.83 0.01
N ALA A 130 -1.75 -15.47 1.26
CA ALA A 130 -2.69 -14.40 1.58
C ALA A 130 -2.07 -13.48 2.65
N PRO A 131 -2.42 -12.18 2.67
CA PRO A 131 -2.02 -11.28 3.71
C PRO A 131 -2.74 -11.60 5.02
N SER A 132 -2.10 -11.26 6.14
CA SER A 132 -2.75 -11.31 7.45
C SER A 132 -3.84 -10.25 7.53
N LEU A 133 -5.01 -10.66 8.03
CA LEU A 133 -6.16 -9.80 8.32
C LEU A 133 -6.53 -9.80 9.81
N SER A 134 -5.71 -10.43 10.65
CA SER A 134 -5.95 -10.54 12.09
C SER A 134 -5.15 -9.51 12.91
N THR A 135 -4.18 -8.84 12.31
CA THR A 135 -3.36 -7.84 13.02
C THR A 135 -4.10 -6.51 13.14
N PRO A 136 -3.89 -5.73 14.23
CA PRO A 136 -4.61 -4.48 14.46
C PRO A 136 -4.51 -3.46 13.30
N GLY A 137 -3.34 -3.35 12.66
CA GLY A 137 -3.13 -2.42 11.54
C GLY A 137 -3.93 -2.75 10.27
N THR A 138 -4.55 -3.93 10.18
CA THR A 138 -5.23 -4.39 8.94
C THR A 138 -6.70 -3.98 8.86
N LEU A 139 -7.17 -3.06 9.69
CA LEU A 139 -8.58 -2.60 9.71
C LEU A 139 -9.11 -2.24 8.32
N LEU A 140 -8.35 -1.46 7.53
CA LEU A 140 -8.73 -1.09 6.16
C LEU A 140 -8.89 -2.31 5.26
N LEU A 141 -7.96 -3.27 5.33
CA LEU A 141 -8.01 -4.50 4.55
C LEU A 141 -9.19 -5.39 4.92
N ARG A 142 -9.50 -5.49 6.22
CA ARG A 142 -10.67 -6.23 6.72
C ARG A 142 -11.97 -5.63 6.20
N LEU A 143 -12.08 -4.30 6.22
CA LEU A 143 -13.26 -3.60 5.71
C LEU A 143 -13.39 -3.77 4.20
N ARG A 144 -12.29 -3.69 3.45
CA ARG A 144 -12.29 -3.97 2.00
C ARG A 144 -12.63 -5.43 1.68
N ALA A 145 -12.18 -6.38 2.50
CA ALA A 145 -12.54 -7.79 2.34
C ALA A 145 -14.03 -8.05 2.58
N GLY A 146 -14.66 -7.31 3.51
CA GLY A 146 -16.08 -7.46 3.83
C GLY A 146 -17.05 -6.64 2.97
N PHE A 147 -16.69 -5.38 2.66
CA PHE A 147 -17.56 -4.43 1.94
C PHE A 147 -17.14 -4.21 0.48
N GLY A 148 -16.04 -4.80 0.03
CA GLY A 148 -15.46 -4.58 -1.29
C GLY A 148 -14.54 -3.35 -1.34
N LEU A 149 -13.88 -3.18 -2.49
CA LEU A 149 -13.04 -2.02 -2.77
C LEU A 149 -13.90 -0.81 -3.15
N GLY A 150 -13.94 0.21 -2.29
CA GLY A 150 -14.70 1.43 -2.56
C GLY A 150 -14.71 2.42 -1.41
N ALA A 151 -15.25 3.61 -1.68
CA ALA A 151 -15.27 4.72 -0.72
C ALA A 151 -15.89 4.33 0.63
N LYS A 152 -16.96 3.52 0.63
CA LYS A 152 -17.63 3.07 1.86
C LYS A 152 -16.69 2.33 2.83
N ALA A 153 -15.92 1.36 2.34
CA ALA A 153 -15.00 0.58 3.17
C ALA A 153 -13.91 1.48 3.78
N ASP A 154 -13.39 2.40 2.97
CA ASP A 154 -12.32 3.31 3.35
C ASP A 154 -12.79 4.44 4.28
N ILE A 155 -14.02 4.94 4.10
CA ILE A 155 -14.67 5.88 5.02
C ILE A 155 -14.87 5.22 6.39
N LEU A 156 -15.37 3.97 6.42
CA LEU A 156 -15.51 3.24 7.68
C LEU A 156 -14.15 3.05 8.36
N ALA A 157 -13.10 2.73 7.60
CA ALA A 157 -11.74 2.59 8.15
C ALA A 157 -11.24 3.91 8.74
N TYR A 158 -11.49 5.03 8.06
CA TYR A 158 -11.15 6.36 8.52
C TYR A 158 -11.90 6.71 9.80
N LEU A 159 -13.24 6.59 9.83
CA LEU A 159 -14.06 6.93 11.00
C LEU A 159 -13.72 6.09 12.24
N LEU A 160 -13.45 4.79 12.05
CA LEU A 160 -13.12 3.90 13.15
C LEU A 160 -11.68 4.09 13.67
N SER A 161 -10.79 4.67 12.87
CA SER A 161 -9.40 4.94 13.27
C SER A 161 -9.18 6.36 13.78
N ASN A 162 -10.00 7.32 13.35
CA ASN A 162 -10.00 8.70 13.83
C ASN A 162 -11.13 8.93 14.83
N VAL A 163 -10.87 8.60 16.09
CA VAL A 163 -11.84 8.73 17.21
C VAL A 163 -12.02 10.19 17.68
N ARG A 164 -11.51 11.19 16.94
CA ARG A 164 -11.51 12.60 17.39
C ARG A 164 -12.34 13.50 16.48
N GLY A 165 -13.49 13.93 17.01
CA GLY A 165 -14.34 14.96 16.42
C GLY A 165 -15.23 14.48 15.28
N ASP A 166 -16.01 15.41 14.74
CA ASP A 166 -16.84 15.21 13.55
C ASP A 166 -16.04 15.62 12.31
N PRO A 167 -15.49 14.67 11.52
CA PRO A 167 -14.66 15.01 10.38
C PRO A 167 -15.49 15.63 9.26
N THR A 168 -14.94 16.65 8.64
CA THR A 168 -15.53 17.25 7.44
C THR A 168 -15.37 16.33 6.24
N ILE A 169 -16.25 16.48 5.24
CA ILE A 169 -16.14 15.77 3.95
C ILE A 169 -14.77 15.99 3.29
N ALA A 170 -14.19 17.20 3.45
CA ALA A 170 -12.89 17.52 2.89
C ALA A 170 -11.75 16.73 3.55
N GLU A 171 -11.78 16.58 4.88
CA GLU A 171 -10.79 15.80 5.63
C GLU A 171 -10.88 14.31 5.30
N VAL A 172 -12.09 13.77 5.21
CA VAL A 172 -12.31 12.37 4.80
C VAL A 172 -11.80 12.15 3.37
N ALA A 173 -12.15 13.03 2.44
CA ALA A 173 -11.71 12.94 1.04
C ALA A 173 -10.17 12.96 0.93
N ALA A 174 -9.52 13.90 1.61
CA ALA A 174 -8.05 14.03 1.62
C ALA A 174 -7.38 12.78 2.22
N SER A 175 -7.93 12.23 3.30
CA SER A 175 -7.34 11.10 4.01
C SER A 175 -7.58 9.76 3.31
N THR A 176 -8.68 9.63 2.57
CA THR A 176 -9.06 8.40 1.88
C THR A 176 -8.70 8.41 0.39
N ALA A 177 -8.17 9.51 -0.15
CA ALA A 177 -7.85 9.68 -1.57
C ALA A 177 -9.06 9.46 -2.51
N TYR A 178 -10.27 9.79 -2.04
CA TYR A 178 -11.49 9.82 -2.85
C TYR A 178 -11.94 11.26 -3.10
N SER A 179 -12.74 11.47 -4.15
CA SER A 179 -13.34 12.78 -4.39
C SER A 179 -14.39 13.12 -3.35
N LYS A 180 -14.59 14.41 -3.06
CA LYS A 180 -15.66 14.88 -2.15
C LYS A 180 -17.05 14.40 -2.58
N GLN A 181 -17.28 14.21 -3.88
CA GLN A 181 -18.52 13.66 -4.41
C GLN A 181 -18.68 12.18 -4.06
N ALA A 182 -17.63 11.38 -4.21
CA ALA A 182 -17.66 9.97 -3.82
C ALA A 182 -17.95 9.80 -2.32
N ILE A 183 -17.39 10.67 -1.48
CA ILE A 183 -17.68 10.67 -0.03
C ILE A 183 -19.15 10.96 0.27
N ARG A 184 -19.78 11.89 -0.48
CA ARG A 184 -21.19 12.25 -0.27
C ARG A 184 -22.19 11.17 -0.70
N LEU A 185 -21.79 10.30 -1.63
CA LEU A 185 -22.66 9.30 -2.24
C LEU A 185 -22.49 7.88 -1.65
N ALA A 186 -21.49 7.70 -0.78
CA ALA A 186 -21.16 6.41 -0.16
C ALA A 186 -22.12 6.06 0.99
#